data_AF-A0ABD3E0J8-F1
#
_entry.id   AF-A0ABD3E0J8-F1
#
_cell.length_a   1.000
_cell.length_b   1.000
_cell.length_c   1.000
_cell.angle_alpha   90.00
_cell.angle_beta   90.00
_cell.angle_gamma   90.00
#
_symmetry.space_group_name_H-M   'P 1'
#
loop_
_entity.id
_entity.type
_entity.pdbx_description
1 polymer ?
#
loop_
_entity_poly.entity_id
_entity_poly.type
_entity_poly.pdbx_seq_one_letter_code
_entity_poly.pdbx_strand_id
1 'polypeptide(L)'
;MPLAQPLMAAPFFFLLYLFAGPVACWRPWPNSKPNSTEFLLGGSKKYEGSSEFVKMRYHMGPVLTGNITVYPIWYGKWQNHQKRIIRDFIGSISTTSSKSPSVSGWWKTVRLYTDQTGANISGNVRIGSEKNDRFYSHGKSLTRLTVQSVIKSAVTASTRPLPINPKGGLYLLLTSDDVYVQDFCDNVCGFHYFTFPSIVGYTLPYAWVGNSAKLCPGVCAYPFSVPDYMPGLKAVKSPNDDVGVDAMISVIAHEIAELATNPLVNAWYAGQDPIFPVEIADLCEGIYGTGGGGSYTGQMLNDRDGATYNMMGIRRRFLVQWVWNDMLSYCTGPNALDQ
;
A
#
# COMPACT_ATOMS: atom_id res chain seq x y z
N MET A 1 1.15 -60.76 -73.35
CA MET A 1 -0.25 -60.96 -73.76
C MET A 1 -0.99 -61.57 -72.57
N PRO A 2 -2.18 -61.08 -72.13
CA PRO A 2 -3.00 -59.97 -72.60
C PRO A 2 -3.06 -58.79 -71.60
N LEU A 3 -3.59 -57.67 -72.11
CA LEU A 3 -3.90 -56.42 -71.42
C LEU A 3 -5.11 -56.55 -70.47
N ALA A 4 -5.10 -55.80 -69.36
CA ALA A 4 -6.30 -55.26 -68.72
C ALA A 4 -6.00 -53.87 -68.14
N GLN A 5 -6.98 -52.98 -68.26
CA GLN A 5 -6.94 -51.51 -68.25
C GLN A 5 -6.48 -50.83 -66.95
N PRO A 6 -6.01 -49.56 -67.00
CA PRO A 6 -5.65 -48.82 -65.79
C PRO A 6 -6.89 -48.16 -65.15
N LEU A 7 -7.10 -48.39 -63.85
CA LEU A 7 -8.00 -47.57 -63.05
C LEU A 7 -7.33 -46.22 -62.78
N MET A 8 -7.95 -45.14 -63.27
CA MET A 8 -7.61 -43.78 -62.86
C MET A 8 -8.10 -43.55 -61.43
N ALA A 9 -7.18 -43.28 -60.50
CA ALA A 9 -7.48 -42.69 -59.21
C ALA A 9 -7.13 -41.19 -59.27
N ALA A 10 -8.15 -40.35 -59.35
CA ALA A 10 -8.01 -38.90 -59.21
C ALA A 10 -7.95 -38.52 -57.72
N PRO A 11 -7.06 -37.60 -57.29
CA PRO A 11 -7.08 -37.09 -55.93
C PRO A 11 -8.25 -36.10 -55.76
N PHE A 12 -9.13 -36.39 -54.80
CA PHE A 12 -10.15 -35.43 -54.36
C PHE A 12 -9.47 -34.26 -53.63
N PHE A 13 -9.37 -33.11 -54.28
CA PHE A 13 -9.14 -31.84 -53.60
C PHE A 13 -10.45 -31.39 -52.95
N PHE A 14 -10.51 -31.41 -51.62
CA PHE A 14 -11.60 -30.79 -50.85
C PHE A 14 -11.33 -29.27 -50.80
N LEU A 15 -11.98 -28.49 -51.68
CA LEU A 15 -12.06 -27.04 -51.52
C LEU A 15 -13.15 -26.74 -50.47
N LEU A 16 -12.76 -26.34 -49.26
CA LEU A 16 -13.66 -25.73 -48.29
C LEU A 16 -13.98 -24.30 -48.74
N TYR A 17 -15.15 -24.11 -49.34
CA TYR A 17 -15.74 -22.78 -49.50
C TYR A 17 -16.25 -22.29 -48.13
N LEU A 18 -15.50 -21.38 -47.49
CA LEU A 18 -16.01 -20.60 -46.37
C LEU A 18 -16.98 -19.55 -46.89
N PHE A 19 -18.28 -19.84 -46.85
CA PHE A 19 -19.32 -18.82 -46.97
C PHE A 19 -19.34 -17.98 -45.68
N ALA A 20 -18.79 -16.77 -45.73
CA ALA A 20 -19.06 -15.75 -44.73
C ALA A 20 -20.45 -15.15 -44.99
N GLY A 21 -21.49 -15.81 -44.48
CA GLY A 21 -22.82 -15.21 -44.36
C GLY A 21 -22.85 -14.19 -43.21
N PRO A 22 -23.62 -13.09 -43.31
CA PRO A 22 -23.72 -12.12 -42.23
C PRO A 22 -24.37 -12.79 -41.01
N VAL A 23 -23.65 -12.80 -39.88
CA VAL A 23 -24.21 -13.28 -38.61
C VAL A 23 -25.14 -12.19 -38.09
N ALA A 24 -26.44 -12.36 -38.29
CA ALA A 24 -27.44 -11.54 -37.63
C ALA A 24 -27.52 -11.94 -36.15
N CYS A 25 -26.84 -11.18 -35.28
CA CYS A 25 -27.05 -11.30 -33.84
C CYS A 25 -28.51 -10.92 -33.51
N TRP A 26 -29.33 -11.92 -33.23
CA TRP A 26 -30.65 -11.75 -32.64
C TRP A 26 -30.51 -11.12 -31.26
N ARG A 27 -30.92 -9.86 -31.11
CA ARG A 27 -31.22 -9.29 -29.79
C ARG A 27 -32.65 -9.68 -29.43
N PRO A 28 -32.90 -10.34 -28.30
CA PRO A 28 -34.26 -10.40 -27.79
C PRO A 28 -34.62 -8.96 -27.36
N TRP A 29 -35.71 -8.44 -27.94
CA TRP A 29 -36.37 -7.14 -27.65
C TRP A 29 -35.81 -5.88 -28.36
N PRO A 30 -36.30 -5.56 -29.58
CA PRO A 30 -35.90 -4.35 -30.30
C PRO A 30 -36.65 -3.07 -29.88
N ASN A 31 -37.73 -3.19 -29.08
CA ASN A 31 -38.69 -2.10 -28.84
C ASN A 31 -39.07 -1.91 -27.36
N SER A 32 -38.10 -1.79 -26.46
CA SER A 32 -38.35 -1.28 -25.10
C SER A 32 -38.01 0.21 -25.03
N LYS A 33 -39.03 1.06 -25.01
CA LYS A 33 -38.89 2.46 -24.58
C LYS A 33 -38.55 2.44 -23.08
N PRO A 34 -37.48 3.11 -22.61
CA PRO A 34 -37.22 3.18 -21.18
C PRO A 34 -38.20 4.17 -20.58
N ASN A 35 -39.39 3.69 -20.22
CA ASN A 35 -40.27 4.43 -19.34
C ASN A 35 -39.64 4.36 -17.94
N SER A 36 -39.36 5.54 -17.41
CA SER A 36 -38.93 5.81 -16.05
C SER A 36 -39.79 5.05 -15.04
N THR A 37 -39.25 3.96 -14.52
CA THR A 37 -39.57 3.44 -13.20
C THR A 37 -38.28 2.87 -12.65
N GLU A 38 -37.64 3.70 -11.84
CA GLU A 38 -36.54 3.38 -10.94
C GLU A 38 -36.66 1.93 -10.42
N PHE A 39 -35.65 1.12 -10.71
CA PHE A 39 -35.45 -0.09 -9.93
C PHE A 39 -35.09 0.33 -8.50
N LEU A 40 -36.10 0.32 -7.61
CA LEU A 40 -35.95 0.28 -6.16
C LEU A 40 -35.40 -1.10 -5.74
N LEU A 41 -34.17 -1.38 -6.14
CA LEU A 41 -33.30 -2.44 -5.63
C LEU A 41 -31.90 -1.82 -5.60
N GLY A 42 -31.57 -1.21 -4.46
CA GLY A 42 -30.29 -0.54 -4.24
C GLY A 42 -29.13 -1.52 -4.35
N GLY A 43 -28.38 -1.43 -5.46
CA GLY A 43 -27.12 -2.14 -5.61
C GLY A 43 -26.12 -1.65 -4.56
N SER A 44 -25.58 -2.58 -3.76
CA SER A 44 -24.47 -2.28 -2.86
C SER A 44 -23.29 -1.74 -3.68
N LYS A 45 -22.80 -0.53 -3.36
CA LYS A 45 -21.65 0.11 -4.00
C LYS A 45 -20.29 -0.36 -3.47
N LYS A 46 -20.24 -1.55 -2.84
CA LYS A 46 -19.03 -2.12 -2.23
C LYS A 46 -18.13 -2.80 -3.27
N TYR A 47 -17.50 -2.07 -4.18
CA TYR A 47 -16.47 -2.63 -5.09
C TYR A 47 -15.04 -2.14 -4.75
N GLU A 48 -14.88 -1.54 -3.57
CA GLU A 48 -13.62 -0.97 -3.08
C GLU A 48 -12.68 -2.05 -2.51
N GLY A 49 -12.15 -2.87 -3.42
CA GLY A 49 -11.31 -4.01 -3.06
C GLY A 49 -12.06 -5.16 -2.37
N SER A 50 -13.39 -5.07 -2.26
CA SER A 50 -14.20 -6.10 -1.60
C SER A 50 -14.04 -7.46 -2.29
N SER A 51 -13.97 -8.51 -1.49
CA SER A 51 -13.83 -9.87 -1.99
C SER A 51 -14.31 -10.86 -0.94
N GLU A 52 -15.25 -11.73 -1.32
CA GLU A 52 -15.70 -12.85 -0.49
C GLU A 52 -14.60 -13.92 -0.28
N PHE A 53 -13.53 -13.85 -1.08
CA PHE A 53 -12.39 -14.75 -1.02
C PHE A 53 -11.30 -14.26 -0.06
N VAL A 54 -11.29 -12.97 0.28
CA VAL A 54 -10.36 -12.41 1.26
C VAL A 54 -10.84 -12.80 2.65
N LYS A 55 -10.10 -13.72 3.27
CA LYS A 55 -10.35 -14.19 4.64
C LYS A 55 -9.21 -13.72 5.51
N MET A 56 -9.33 -12.51 6.04
CA MET A 56 -8.37 -11.97 6.99
C MET A 56 -8.43 -12.80 8.28
N ARG A 57 -7.27 -13.22 8.79
CA ARG A 57 -7.18 -14.15 9.92
C ARG A 57 -6.08 -13.75 10.88
N TYR A 58 -6.32 -14.03 12.15
CA TYR A 58 -5.33 -13.93 13.20
C TYR A 58 -4.64 -15.28 13.39
N HIS A 59 -3.31 -15.27 13.36
CA HIS A 59 -2.42 -16.43 13.38
C HIS A 59 -1.62 -16.53 14.68
N MET A 60 -2.15 -15.93 15.76
CA MET A 60 -1.64 -16.03 17.13
C MET A 60 -0.27 -15.35 17.39
N GLY A 61 0.30 -14.65 16.41
CA GLY A 61 1.45 -13.77 16.60
C GLY A 61 1.14 -12.52 17.42
N PRO A 62 2.14 -11.85 18.00
CA PRO A 62 1.92 -10.62 18.75
C PRO A 62 1.47 -9.48 17.84
N VAL A 63 0.77 -8.50 18.40
CA VAL A 63 0.42 -7.22 17.76
C VAL A 63 0.75 -6.06 18.70
N LEU A 64 0.76 -4.83 18.21
CA LEU A 64 1.14 -3.66 19.02
C LEU A 64 -0.04 -3.06 19.80
N THR A 65 -0.38 -3.68 20.94
CA THR A 65 -1.49 -3.24 21.83
C THR A 65 -1.08 -2.17 22.85
N GLY A 66 0.22 -2.03 23.14
CA GLY A 66 0.77 -0.98 24.00
C GLY A 66 1.14 0.32 23.26
N ASN A 67 1.67 1.33 23.96
CA ASN A 67 2.12 2.58 23.33
C ASN A 67 3.16 2.31 22.23
N ILE A 68 2.85 2.71 21.00
CA ILE A 68 3.71 2.56 19.83
C ILE A 68 4.66 3.75 19.76
N THR A 69 5.95 3.47 19.75
CA THR A 69 7.01 4.47 19.62
C THR A 69 7.73 4.25 18.31
N VAL A 70 7.52 5.16 17.36
CA VAL A 70 8.24 5.17 16.09
C VAL A 70 9.59 5.81 16.31
N TYR A 71 10.66 5.12 15.94
CA TYR A 71 12.05 5.61 15.97
C TYR A 71 12.56 5.84 14.54
N PRO A 72 12.41 7.06 13.98
CA PRO A 72 12.93 7.37 12.66
C PRO A 72 14.46 7.26 12.58
N ILE A 73 14.93 6.57 11.54
CA ILE A 73 16.33 6.50 11.14
C ILE A 73 16.45 7.13 9.76
N TRP A 74 16.99 8.35 9.70
CA TRP A 74 17.19 9.11 8.46
C TRP A 74 18.52 8.70 7.82
N TYR A 75 18.48 7.85 6.79
CA TYR A 75 19.66 7.38 6.09
C TYR A 75 19.88 8.18 4.80
N GLY A 76 21.05 8.79 4.68
CA GLY A 76 21.42 9.70 3.61
C GLY A 76 21.04 11.17 3.84
N LYS A 77 21.00 11.95 2.77
CA LYS A 77 20.83 13.41 2.82
C LYS A 77 19.35 13.78 2.81
N TRP A 78 18.88 14.24 3.97
CA TRP A 78 17.49 14.64 4.16
C TRP A 78 17.38 16.13 4.49
N GLN A 79 16.46 16.82 3.80
CA GLN A 79 16.16 18.21 4.10
C GLN A 79 15.27 18.32 5.35
N ASN A 80 15.37 19.45 6.06
CA ASN A 80 14.59 19.65 7.29
C ASN A 80 13.08 19.70 7.04
N HIS A 81 12.63 20.21 5.89
CA HIS A 81 11.20 20.27 5.57
C HIS A 81 10.62 18.86 5.32
N GLN A 82 11.35 18.00 4.60
CA GLN A 82 10.97 16.61 4.36
C GLN A 82 10.72 15.84 5.65
N LYS A 83 11.68 15.92 6.59
CA LYS A 83 11.53 15.29 7.90
C LYS A 83 10.33 15.85 8.68
N ARG A 84 10.03 17.15 8.56
CA ARG A 84 8.86 17.75 9.23
C ARG A 84 7.55 17.19 8.69
N ILE A 85 7.42 16.98 7.39
CA ILE A 85 6.22 16.38 6.78
C ILE A 85 5.96 14.99 7.38
N ILE A 86 6.99 14.13 7.41
CA ILE A 86 6.91 12.77 7.95
C ILE A 86 6.61 12.78 9.45
N ARG A 87 7.25 13.65 10.24
CA ARG A 87 6.93 13.79 11.67
C ARG A 87 5.51 14.27 11.91
N ASP A 88 5.05 15.26 11.14
CA ASP A 88 3.69 15.76 11.24
C ASP A 88 2.68 14.65 10.90
N PHE A 89 2.96 13.80 9.91
CA PHE A 89 2.14 12.62 9.60
C PHE A 89 2.07 11.63 10.77
N ILE A 90 3.22 11.16 11.26
CA ILE A 90 3.26 10.17 12.36
C ILE A 90 2.56 10.72 13.61
N GLY A 91 2.79 11.99 13.96
CA GLY A 91 2.11 12.63 15.08
C GLY A 91 0.59 12.79 14.88
N SER A 92 0.13 12.83 13.62
CA SER A 92 -1.30 12.96 13.30
C SER A 92 -2.11 11.70 13.60
N ILE A 93 -1.46 10.53 13.69
CA ILE A 93 -2.12 9.24 13.98
C ILE A 93 -2.87 9.27 15.33
N SER A 94 -2.27 9.87 16.36
CA SER A 94 -2.90 9.98 17.69
C SER A 94 -3.64 11.30 17.94
N THR A 95 -3.68 12.20 16.95
CA THR A 95 -4.28 13.52 17.14
C THR A 95 -5.79 13.48 16.99
N THR A 96 -6.51 13.81 18.06
CA THR A 96 -7.98 13.84 18.07
C THR A 96 -8.58 15.19 17.68
N SER A 97 -7.78 16.26 17.62
CA SER A 97 -8.24 17.63 17.32
C SER A 97 -8.30 17.96 15.82
N SER A 98 -7.77 17.10 14.95
CA SER A 98 -7.80 17.30 13.50
C SER A 98 -9.22 17.17 12.95
N LYS A 99 -9.58 18.03 12.00
CA LYS A 99 -10.88 17.99 11.32
C LYS A 99 -11.02 16.69 10.52
N SER A 100 -12.22 16.11 10.50
CA SER A 100 -12.53 14.98 9.62
C SER A 100 -12.62 15.42 8.15
N PRO A 101 -12.26 14.56 7.19
CA PRO A 101 -11.59 13.26 7.38
C PRO A 101 -10.16 13.44 7.90
N SER A 102 -9.71 12.61 8.86
CA SER A 102 -8.42 12.79 9.55
C SER A 102 -7.54 11.53 9.55
N VAL A 103 -6.23 11.71 9.72
CA VAL A 103 -5.27 10.59 9.85
C VAL A 103 -5.61 9.69 11.06
N SER A 104 -6.04 10.29 12.18
CA SER A 104 -6.51 9.53 13.33
C SER A 104 -7.83 8.79 13.06
N GLY A 105 -8.68 9.32 12.18
CA GLY A 105 -9.87 8.64 11.68
C GLY A 105 -9.52 7.41 10.85
N TRP A 106 -8.52 7.52 9.96
CA TRP A 106 -7.96 6.39 9.22
C TRP A 106 -7.38 5.31 10.13
N TRP A 107 -6.63 5.70 11.18
CA TRP A 107 -6.07 4.74 12.14
C TRP A 107 -7.12 3.98 12.95
N LYS A 108 -8.37 4.45 13.03
CA LYS A 108 -9.45 3.69 13.70
C LYS A 108 -9.69 2.34 13.03
N THR A 109 -9.50 2.22 11.72
CA THR A 109 -9.62 0.94 11.01
C THR A 109 -8.52 -0.03 11.44
N VAL A 110 -7.27 0.45 11.57
CA VAL A 110 -6.14 -0.36 12.08
C VAL A 110 -6.39 -0.83 13.52
N ARG A 111 -7.07 0.00 14.32
CA ARG A 111 -7.47 -0.35 15.70
C ARG A 111 -8.57 -1.41 15.79
N LEU A 112 -9.17 -1.86 14.70
CA LEU A 112 -10.15 -2.95 14.73
C LEU A 112 -9.50 -4.31 14.98
N TYR A 113 -8.23 -4.45 14.63
CA TYR A 113 -7.46 -5.68 14.80
C TYR A 113 -7.02 -5.87 16.26
N THR A 114 -7.00 -7.13 16.72
CA THR A 114 -6.77 -7.48 18.13
C THR A 114 -5.73 -8.58 18.30
N ASP A 115 -5.16 -8.69 19.49
CA ASP A 115 -4.40 -9.88 19.89
C ASP A 115 -5.31 -11.03 20.35
N GLN A 116 -4.68 -12.12 20.82
CA GLN A 116 -5.36 -13.29 21.38
C GLN A 116 -6.21 -13.01 22.62
N THR A 117 -5.97 -11.89 23.31
CA THR A 117 -6.74 -11.46 24.50
C THR A 117 -7.93 -10.59 24.14
N GLY A 118 -8.06 -10.22 22.86
CA GLY A 118 -9.04 -9.24 22.38
C GLY A 118 -8.59 -7.79 22.57
N ALA A 119 -7.33 -7.54 22.95
CA ALA A 119 -6.82 -6.18 23.07
C ALA A 119 -6.51 -5.61 21.68
N ASN A 120 -7.11 -4.45 21.38
CA ASN A 120 -6.96 -3.76 20.11
C ASN A 120 -5.56 -3.19 19.90
N ILE A 121 -5.18 -2.96 18.64
CA ILE A 121 -4.01 -2.12 18.32
C ILE A 121 -4.14 -0.76 19.01
N SER A 122 -3.01 -0.28 19.54
CA SER A 122 -2.98 0.97 20.28
C SER A 122 -3.31 2.17 19.40
N GLY A 123 -4.13 3.08 19.94
CA GLY A 123 -4.33 4.41 19.36
C GLY A 123 -3.23 5.41 19.72
N ASN A 124 -2.28 5.03 20.59
CA ASN A 124 -1.18 5.88 21.02
C ASN A 124 0.08 5.56 20.22
N VAL A 125 0.35 6.40 19.23
CA VAL A 125 1.52 6.39 18.36
C VAL A 125 2.25 7.71 18.58
N ARG A 126 3.52 7.61 18.95
CA ARG A 126 4.37 8.77 19.20
C ARG A 126 5.71 8.61 18.52
N ILE A 127 6.35 9.74 18.25
CA ILE A 127 7.72 9.78 17.76
C ILE A 127 8.66 9.69 18.97
N GLY A 128 9.61 8.75 18.89
CA GLY A 128 10.68 8.57 19.86
C GLY A 128 11.95 9.31 19.46
N SER A 129 13.08 8.86 20.02
CA SER A 129 14.40 9.35 19.60
C SER A 129 14.64 9.06 18.12
N GLU A 130 15.35 9.97 17.44
CA GLU A 130 15.65 9.84 16.02
C GLU A 130 17.15 9.65 15.78
N LYS A 131 17.50 8.92 14.73
CA LYS A 131 18.88 8.74 14.29
C LYS A 131 19.09 9.35 12.92
N ASN A 132 20.23 10.03 12.73
CA ASN A 132 20.62 10.60 11.45
C ASN A 132 21.93 9.97 11.00
N ASP A 133 21.91 9.38 9.82
CA ASP A 133 23.08 8.84 9.14
C ASP A 133 23.25 9.53 7.77
N ARG A 134 23.69 10.78 7.83
CA ARG A 134 23.93 11.61 6.64
C ARG A 134 25.17 11.23 5.83
N PHE A 135 26.00 10.31 6.36
CA PHE A 135 27.28 9.93 5.77
C PHE A 135 27.22 8.55 5.12
N TYR A 136 26.03 7.93 5.04
CA TYR A 136 25.82 6.65 4.38
C TYR A 136 26.75 5.58 4.98
N SER A 137 26.62 5.29 6.28
CA SER A 137 27.57 4.41 6.99
C SER A 137 27.70 2.99 6.40
N HIS A 138 26.73 2.56 5.58
CA HIS A 138 26.72 1.30 4.84
C HIS A 138 26.68 1.49 3.30
N GLY A 139 27.08 2.67 2.80
CA GLY A 139 27.07 3.00 1.37
C GLY A 139 25.69 3.40 0.83
N LYS A 140 25.61 3.64 -0.48
CA LYS A 140 24.39 4.11 -1.17
C LYS A 140 23.56 2.99 -1.80
N SER A 141 24.04 1.75 -1.75
CA SER A 141 23.35 0.57 -2.26
C SER A 141 23.18 -0.40 -1.11
N LEU A 142 21.94 -0.61 -0.69
CA LEU A 142 21.60 -1.47 0.43
C LEU A 142 20.88 -2.73 -0.06
N THR A 143 21.04 -3.83 0.66
CA THR A 143 20.18 -5.01 0.63
C THR A 143 19.34 -5.08 1.90
N ARG A 144 18.37 -6.01 1.95
CA ARG A 144 17.60 -6.29 3.16
C ARG A 144 18.48 -6.64 4.37
N LEU A 145 19.61 -7.30 4.15
CA LEU A 145 20.58 -7.60 5.22
C LEU A 145 21.30 -6.33 5.70
N THR A 146 21.74 -5.46 4.78
CA THR A 146 22.40 -4.20 5.19
C THR A 146 21.44 -3.22 5.84
N VAL A 147 20.14 -3.25 5.53
CA VAL A 147 19.10 -2.49 6.25
C VAL A 147 19.12 -2.84 7.74
N GLN A 148 19.23 -4.13 8.08
CA GLN A 148 19.37 -4.56 9.48
C GLN A 148 20.69 -4.08 10.09
N SER A 149 21.79 -4.07 9.33
CA SER A 149 23.07 -3.49 9.77
C SER A 149 22.98 -1.98 10.04
N VAL A 150 22.21 -1.22 9.26
CA VAL A 150 21.94 0.20 9.53
C VAL A 150 21.18 0.36 10.85
N ILE A 151 20.16 -0.47 11.10
CA ILE A 151 19.41 -0.47 12.36
C ILE A 151 20.33 -0.82 13.53
N LYS A 152 21.21 -1.82 13.38
CA LYS A 152 22.26 -2.14 14.35
C LYS A 152 23.11 -0.91 14.68
N SER A 153 23.64 -0.24 13.68
CA SER A 153 24.43 0.99 13.86
C SER A 153 23.64 2.08 14.59
N ALA A 154 22.32 2.17 14.38
CA ALA A 154 21.47 3.14 15.07
C ALA A 154 21.27 2.83 16.57
N VAL A 155 21.09 1.56 16.94
CA VAL A 155 20.88 1.13 18.33
C VAL A 155 22.19 0.93 19.12
N THR A 156 23.32 0.67 18.46
CA THR A 156 24.63 0.50 19.11
C THR A 156 25.55 1.73 18.97
N ALA A 157 25.04 2.85 18.47
CA ALA A 157 25.86 4.04 18.27
C ALA A 157 26.45 4.56 19.59
N SER A 158 27.71 4.98 19.55
CA SER A 158 28.39 5.60 20.69
C SER A 158 27.74 6.91 21.16
N THR A 159 27.11 7.66 20.26
CA THR A 159 26.44 8.92 20.58
C THR A 159 24.95 8.81 20.32
N ARG A 160 24.13 9.00 21.37
CA ARG A 160 22.65 8.94 21.29
C ARG A 160 22.16 7.68 20.53
N PRO A 161 22.42 6.47 21.05
CA PRO A 161 21.83 5.27 20.48
C PRO A 161 20.30 5.32 20.58
N LEU A 162 19.63 4.67 19.64
CA LEU A 162 18.19 4.45 19.77
C LEU A 162 17.93 3.44 20.90
N PRO A 163 16.89 3.64 21.73
CA PRO A 163 16.50 2.67 22.76
C PRO A 163 16.16 1.31 22.12
N ILE A 164 16.42 0.22 22.84
CA ILE A 164 16.00 -1.13 22.46
C ILE A 164 14.58 -1.36 23.02
N ASN A 165 13.60 -1.48 22.13
CA ASN A 165 12.18 -1.59 22.49
C ASN A 165 11.47 -2.62 21.60
N PRO A 166 11.59 -3.93 21.90
CA PRO A 166 11.01 -4.98 21.06
C PRO A 166 9.48 -5.11 21.17
N LYS A 167 8.85 -4.54 22.20
CA LYS A 167 7.41 -4.71 22.47
C LYS A 167 6.52 -3.60 21.92
N GLY A 168 7.04 -2.38 21.82
CA GLY A 168 6.28 -1.22 21.34
C GLY A 168 7.12 -0.27 20.51
N GLY A 169 8.31 -0.70 20.07
CA GLY A 169 9.18 0.08 19.20
C GLY A 169 9.00 -0.31 17.75
N LEU A 170 8.91 0.70 16.89
CA LEU A 170 8.92 0.57 15.44
C LEU A 170 10.13 1.33 14.91
N TYR A 171 11.12 0.63 14.37
CA TYR A 171 12.33 1.27 13.83
C TYR A 171 12.08 1.60 12.35
N LEU A 172 11.82 2.87 12.05
CA LEU A 172 11.44 3.31 10.71
C LEU A 172 12.68 3.83 9.97
N LEU A 173 13.27 3.00 9.12
CA LEU A 173 14.39 3.37 8.26
C LEU A 173 13.89 4.08 7.00
N LEU A 174 14.34 5.32 6.80
CA LEU A 174 13.94 6.16 5.69
C LEU A 174 15.17 6.54 4.87
N THR A 175 15.23 6.08 3.62
CA THR A 175 16.37 6.36 2.73
C THR A 175 16.10 7.59 1.87
N SER A 176 17.10 8.47 1.73
CA SER A 176 17.01 9.65 0.85
C SER A 176 16.91 9.25 -0.63
N ASP A 177 16.55 10.22 -1.47
CA ASP A 177 16.31 10.04 -2.91
C ASP A 177 17.54 9.60 -3.73
N ASP A 178 18.70 9.48 -3.10
CA ASP A 178 19.97 9.13 -3.72
C ASP A 178 20.58 7.82 -3.15
N VAL A 179 19.73 7.00 -2.52
CA VAL A 179 20.06 5.67 -1.99
C VAL A 179 19.19 4.63 -2.67
N TYR A 180 19.83 3.61 -3.22
CA TYR A 180 19.18 2.42 -3.76
C TYR A 180 19.09 1.33 -2.70
N VAL A 181 17.96 0.63 -2.65
CA VAL A 181 17.79 -0.59 -1.86
C VAL A 181 17.36 -1.70 -2.82
N GLN A 182 17.85 -2.91 -2.62
CA GLN A 182 17.50 -4.08 -3.42
C GLN A 182 15.97 -4.20 -3.60
N ASP A 183 15.55 -4.41 -4.85
CA ASP A 183 14.14 -4.53 -5.30
C ASP A 183 13.30 -3.25 -5.17
N PHE A 184 13.90 -2.14 -4.73
CA PHE A 184 13.24 -0.84 -4.73
C PHE A 184 12.91 -0.43 -6.16
N CYS A 185 11.69 0.07 -6.38
CA CYS A 185 11.17 0.50 -7.68
C CYS A 185 10.79 -0.62 -8.66
N ASP A 186 11.14 -1.87 -8.38
CA ASP A 186 10.74 -3.01 -9.21
C ASP A 186 9.55 -3.74 -8.57
N ASN A 187 9.71 -4.15 -7.31
CA ASN A 187 8.71 -4.97 -6.62
C ASN A 187 8.14 -4.29 -5.38
N VAL A 188 8.87 -3.34 -4.77
CA VAL A 188 8.49 -2.74 -3.51
C VAL A 188 8.86 -1.26 -3.43
N CYS A 189 8.06 -0.48 -2.70
CA CYS A 189 8.34 0.92 -2.32
C CYS A 189 8.76 1.05 -0.85
N GLY A 190 8.45 0.03 -0.06
CA GLY A 190 8.77 -0.16 1.34
C GLY A 190 8.61 -1.64 1.70
N PHE A 191 9.00 -1.99 2.92
CA PHE A 191 8.59 -3.24 3.54
C PHE A 191 8.76 -3.14 5.05
N HIS A 192 8.04 -3.97 5.79
CA HIS A 192 8.27 -4.20 7.20
C HIS A 192 8.75 -5.63 7.46
N TYR A 193 9.51 -5.78 8.54
CA TYR A 193 10.01 -7.08 9.01
C TYR A 193 10.50 -6.94 10.46
N PHE A 194 11.18 -7.97 10.97
CA PHE A 194 11.88 -7.90 12.26
C PHE A 194 13.37 -8.16 12.11
N THR A 195 14.19 -7.52 12.92
CA THR A 195 15.64 -7.74 12.88
C THR A 195 15.99 -9.13 13.40
N PHE A 196 17.02 -9.75 12.85
CA PHE A 196 17.54 -11.00 13.37
C PHE A 196 18.48 -10.75 14.56
N PRO A 197 18.31 -11.48 15.68
CA PRO A 197 19.25 -11.41 16.80
C PRO A 197 20.71 -11.70 16.41
N SER A 198 20.94 -12.54 15.41
CA SER A 198 22.29 -12.82 14.88
C SER A 198 22.96 -11.61 14.22
N ILE A 199 22.19 -10.64 13.73
CA ILE A 199 22.70 -9.42 13.10
C ILE A 199 22.73 -8.28 14.12
N VAL A 200 21.58 -7.98 14.73
CA VAL A 200 21.36 -6.77 15.55
C VAL A 200 21.57 -7.01 17.05
N GLY A 201 21.52 -8.26 17.50
CA GLY A 201 21.53 -8.64 18.92
C GLY A 201 20.13 -8.68 19.54
N TYR A 202 19.10 -8.22 18.82
CA TYR A 202 17.72 -8.13 19.27
C TYR A 202 16.75 -8.45 18.13
N THR A 203 15.56 -8.94 18.46
CA THR A 203 14.41 -8.99 17.55
C THR A 203 13.62 -7.71 17.70
N LEU A 204 13.73 -6.82 16.71
CA LEU A 204 13.09 -5.50 16.72
C LEU A 204 12.21 -5.35 15.48
N PRO A 205 10.90 -5.03 15.64
CA PRO A 205 10.04 -4.70 14.51
C PRO A 205 10.54 -3.44 13.79
N TYR A 206 10.72 -3.50 12.48
CA TYR A 206 11.20 -2.38 11.68
C TYR A 206 10.47 -2.29 10.36
N ALA A 207 10.44 -1.08 9.81
CA ALA A 207 10.00 -0.83 8.45
C ALA A 207 11.07 -0.04 7.71
N TRP A 208 11.23 -0.31 6.43
CA TRP A 208 12.01 0.53 5.52
C TRP A 208 11.09 1.14 4.47
N VAL A 209 11.31 2.41 4.15
CA VAL A 209 10.63 3.09 3.04
C VAL A 209 11.64 3.90 2.23
N GLY A 210 11.60 3.74 0.91
CA GLY A 210 12.48 4.43 -0.03
C GLY A 210 11.88 5.72 -0.59
N ASN A 211 12.71 6.75 -0.79
CA ASN A 211 12.29 7.95 -1.51
C ASN A 211 12.46 7.76 -3.03
N SER A 212 11.34 7.68 -3.73
CA SER A 212 11.28 7.35 -5.16
C SER A 212 11.51 8.53 -6.10
N ALA A 213 11.64 9.76 -5.58
CA ALA A 213 11.62 11.00 -6.36
C ALA A 213 12.57 11.01 -7.57
N LYS A 214 13.77 10.43 -7.41
CA LYS A 214 14.78 10.38 -8.49
C LYS A 214 14.81 9.05 -9.24
N LEU A 215 14.59 7.93 -8.55
CA LEU A 215 14.77 6.61 -9.14
C LEU A 215 13.56 6.17 -9.98
N CYS A 216 12.35 6.33 -9.43
CA CYS A 216 11.15 5.71 -10.00
C CYS A 216 9.85 6.41 -9.59
N PRO A 217 9.70 7.73 -9.82
CA PRO A 217 8.50 8.43 -9.40
C PRO A 217 7.23 7.83 -10.03
N GLY A 218 7.29 7.30 -11.26
CA GLY A 218 6.15 6.62 -11.90
C GLY A 218 5.65 5.37 -11.16
N VAL A 219 6.50 4.67 -10.42
CA VAL A 219 6.13 3.42 -9.72
C VAL A 219 5.70 3.72 -8.29
N CYS A 220 6.61 4.32 -7.52
CA CYS A 220 6.45 4.49 -6.07
C CYS A 220 6.01 5.90 -5.66
N ALA A 221 5.61 6.76 -6.61
CA ALA A 221 4.99 8.05 -6.32
C ALA A 221 3.62 8.24 -6.95
N TYR A 222 2.96 7.15 -7.32
CA TYR A 222 1.55 7.17 -7.70
C TYR A 222 0.67 7.63 -6.51
N PRO A 223 -0.37 8.47 -6.72
CA PRO A 223 -0.81 9.08 -7.99
C PRO A 223 -0.18 10.46 -8.27
N PHE A 224 0.82 10.90 -7.51
CA PHE A 224 1.53 12.18 -7.72
C PHE A 224 2.50 12.17 -8.91
N SER A 225 2.83 10.99 -9.40
CA SER A 225 3.53 10.75 -10.65
C SER A 225 2.92 9.50 -11.29
N VAL A 226 2.68 9.55 -12.60
CA VAL A 226 1.99 8.49 -13.34
C VAL A 226 2.96 7.98 -14.42
N PRO A 227 3.10 6.66 -14.61
CA PRO A 227 3.94 6.10 -15.67
C PRO A 227 3.49 6.51 -17.07
N ASP A 228 4.45 6.67 -17.98
CA ASP A 228 4.19 7.04 -19.38
C ASP A 228 3.29 6.03 -20.13
N TYR A 229 3.28 4.77 -19.70
CA TYR A 229 2.47 3.72 -20.32
C TYR A 229 0.98 3.75 -19.92
N MET A 230 0.54 4.65 -19.02
CA MET A 230 -0.86 4.82 -18.62
C MET A 230 -1.49 6.03 -19.35
N PRO A 231 -1.91 5.89 -20.63
CA PRO A 231 -2.41 7.01 -21.41
C PRO A 231 -3.69 7.60 -20.81
N GLY A 232 -3.78 8.92 -20.79
CA GLY A 232 -4.98 9.66 -20.37
C GLY A 232 -5.11 9.89 -18.87
N LEU A 233 -4.27 9.24 -18.04
CA LEU A 233 -4.21 9.52 -16.61
C LEU A 233 -3.19 10.63 -16.33
N LYS A 234 -3.59 11.63 -15.55
CA LYS A 234 -2.72 12.75 -15.15
C LYS A 234 -2.35 12.63 -13.68
N ALA A 235 -1.10 12.92 -13.38
CA ALA A 235 -0.63 13.04 -12.00
C ALA A 235 -1.43 14.09 -11.24
N VAL A 236 -1.77 13.78 -9.98
CA VAL A 236 -2.42 14.72 -9.08
C VAL A 236 -1.38 15.60 -8.37
N LYS A 237 -1.78 16.79 -7.90
CA LYS A 237 -0.84 17.70 -7.23
C LYS A 237 -0.61 17.28 -5.78
N SER A 238 0.66 17.21 -5.38
CA SER A 238 1.08 16.80 -4.02
C SER A 238 0.69 17.83 -2.94
N PRO A 239 0.12 17.41 -1.79
CA PRO A 239 -0.40 18.32 -0.77
C PRO A 239 0.65 19.09 0.05
N ASN A 240 1.92 18.70 0.01
CA ASN A 240 3.01 19.35 0.73
C ASN A 240 4.14 19.83 -0.18
N ASP A 241 3.87 19.93 -1.50
CA ASP A 241 4.81 20.42 -2.52
C ASP A 241 6.13 19.61 -2.59
N ASP A 242 6.08 18.33 -2.22
CA ASP A 242 7.20 17.40 -2.28
C ASP A 242 6.68 16.02 -2.70
N VAL A 243 6.64 15.77 -4.02
CA VAL A 243 6.11 14.53 -4.63
C VAL A 243 6.74 13.28 -4.02
N GLY A 244 8.05 13.28 -3.80
CA GLY A 244 8.76 12.14 -3.23
C GLY A 244 8.32 11.84 -1.81
N VAL A 245 8.29 12.86 -0.95
CA VAL A 245 7.91 12.67 0.46
C VAL A 245 6.41 12.41 0.61
N ASP A 246 5.56 13.09 -0.14
CA ASP A 246 4.11 12.85 -0.09
C ASP A 246 3.75 11.44 -0.55
N ALA A 247 4.45 10.91 -1.55
CA ALA A 247 4.35 9.50 -1.91
C ALA A 247 4.80 8.57 -0.78
N MET A 248 5.96 8.86 -0.16
CA MET A 248 6.43 8.10 0.99
C MET A 248 5.44 8.11 2.14
N ILE A 249 4.60 9.14 2.32
CA ILE A 249 3.60 9.16 3.40
C ILE A 249 2.62 7.99 3.26
N SER A 250 2.13 7.69 2.05
CA SER A 250 1.22 6.55 1.86
C SER A 250 1.91 5.22 2.16
N VAL A 251 3.18 5.05 1.74
CA VAL A 251 3.96 3.85 2.02
C VAL A 251 4.29 3.73 3.51
N ILE A 252 4.69 4.82 4.17
CA ILE A 252 4.91 4.84 5.62
C ILE A 252 3.63 4.45 6.37
N ALA A 253 2.47 4.94 5.93
CA ALA A 253 1.19 4.57 6.52
C ALA A 253 0.91 3.07 6.36
N HIS A 254 1.09 2.54 5.16
CA HIS A 254 0.99 1.12 4.82
C HIS A 254 1.86 0.28 5.77
N GLU A 255 3.17 0.55 5.81
CA GLU A 255 4.11 -0.25 6.61
C GLU A 255 3.87 -0.12 8.13
N ILE A 256 3.44 1.05 8.61
CA ILE A 256 3.12 1.24 10.03
C ILE A 256 1.84 0.48 10.40
N ALA A 257 0.83 0.46 9.52
CA ALA A 257 -0.41 -0.27 9.77
C ALA A 257 -0.14 -1.78 9.86
N GLU A 258 0.59 -2.33 8.89
CA GLU A 258 0.90 -3.76 8.86
C GLU A 258 1.84 -4.18 9.98
N LEU A 259 2.90 -3.41 10.25
CA LEU A 259 3.78 -3.69 11.39
C LEU A 259 3.03 -3.60 12.72
N ALA A 260 2.02 -2.74 12.85
CA ALA A 260 1.22 -2.67 14.07
C ALA A 260 0.34 -3.93 14.24
N THR A 261 -0.21 -4.47 13.15
CA THR A 261 -1.04 -5.69 13.16
C THR A 261 -0.25 -6.98 13.04
N ASN A 262 1.01 -6.93 12.63
CA ASN A 262 1.83 -8.09 12.30
C ASN A 262 3.35 -7.87 12.48
N PRO A 263 3.82 -7.39 13.64
CA PRO A 263 5.21 -7.00 13.87
C PRO A 263 6.26 -8.10 13.63
N LEU A 264 5.86 -9.38 13.74
CA LEU A 264 6.75 -10.54 13.56
C LEU A 264 6.33 -11.43 12.37
N VAL A 265 5.48 -10.94 11.48
CA VAL A 265 5.04 -11.65 10.26
C VAL A 265 4.36 -13.00 10.56
N ASN A 266 3.60 -13.05 11.65
CA ASN A 266 2.86 -14.25 12.10
C ASN A 266 1.56 -13.94 12.87
N ALA A 267 0.98 -12.76 12.72
CA ALA A 267 -0.24 -12.32 13.40
C ALA A 267 -1.41 -12.13 12.43
N TRP A 268 -1.66 -10.96 11.85
CA TRP A 268 -2.80 -10.74 10.95
C TRP A 268 -2.40 -10.79 9.47
N TYR A 269 -2.96 -11.74 8.72
CA TYR A 269 -2.87 -11.80 7.26
C TYR A 269 -3.99 -12.66 6.67
N ALA A 270 -4.27 -12.48 5.37
CA ALA A 270 -5.30 -13.20 4.66
C ALA A 270 -4.89 -14.64 4.35
N GLY A 271 -5.81 -15.58 4.57
CA GLY A 271 -5.62 -17.00 4.24
C GLY A 271 -4.95 -17.81 5.34
N GLN A 272 -4.36 -18.95 4.97
CA GLN A 272 -3.66 -19.88 5.88
C GLN A 272 -2.20 -20.09 5.51
N ASP A 273 -1.78 -19.62 4.34
CA ASP A 273 -0.43 -19.83 3.84
C ASP A 273 0.48 -18.70 4.34
N PRO A 274 1.49 -19.00 5.18
CA PRO A 274 2.43 -18.00 5.67
C PRO A 274 3.52 -17.63 4.65
N ILE A 275 3.58 -18.28 3.48
CA ILE A 275 4.66 -18.06 2.50
C ILE A 275 4.53 -16.69 1.82
N PHE A 276 3.30 -16.21 1.61
CA PHE A 276 3.01 -14.87 1.08
C PHE A 276 1.80 -14.27 1.83
N PRO A 277 2.01 -13.79 3.07
CA PRO A 277 0.93 -13.23 3.86
C PRO A 277 0.47 -11.93 3.20
N VAL A 278 -0.74 -11.90 2.65
CA VAL A 278 -1.36 -10.67 2.15
C VAL A 278 -1.98 -9.96 3.34
N GLU A 279 -1.51 -8.76 3.64
CA GLU A 279 -1.81 -8.05 4.87
C GLU A 279 -2.88 -6.96 4.68
N ILE A 280 -3.12 -6.19 5.75
CA ILE A 280 -4.28 -5.29 5.82
C ILE A 280 -4.16 -4.09 4.89
N ALA A 281 -2.95 -3.66 4.53
CA ALA A 281 -2.72 -2.53 3.65
C ALA A 281 -2.49 -3.00 2.21
N ASP A 282 -1.85 -4.15 2.00
CA ASP A 282 -1.71 -4.82 0.69
C ASP A 282 -3.03 -4.90 -0.08
N LEU A 283 -4.12 -5.30 0.59
CA LEU A 283 -5.45 -5.46 -0.02
C LEU A 283 -6.03 -4.15 -0.59
N CYS A 284 -5.50 -3.02 -0.17
CA CYS A 284 -6.06 -1.69 -0.42
C CYS A 284 -5.08 -0.75 -1.13
N GLU A 285 -3.99 -1.31 -1.67
CA GLU A 285 -3.02 -0.55 -2.45
C GLU A 285 -3.71 0.23 -3.58
N GLY A 286 -3.40 1.52 -3.69
CA GLY A 286 -3.96 2.40 -4.71
C GLY A 286 -5.42 2.85 -4.49
N ILE A 287 -6.09 2.43 -3.42
CA ILE A 287 -7.47 2.87 -3.09
C ILE A 287 -7.40 4.06 -2.13
N TYR A 288 -7.78 5.25 -2.58
CA TYR A 288 -7.72 6.49 -1.78
C TYR A 288 -9.10 7.08 -1.44
N GLY A 289 -10.18 6.51 -1.96
CA GLY A 289 -11.52 7.08 -1.83
C GLY A 289 -12.64 6.15 -2.29
N THR A 290 -13.89 6.56 -2.05
CA THR A 290 -15.08 5.82 -2.50
C THR A 290 -15.06 5.61 -4.01
N GLY A 291 -15.39 4.40 -4.45
CA GLY A 291 -15.32 3.95 -5.84
C GLY A 291 -13.90 3.65 -6.33
N GLY A 292 -12.90 3.58 -5.45
CA GLY A 292 -11.57 3.10 -5.79
C GLY A 292 -11.54 1.57 -5.93
N GLY A 293 -10.51 1.03 -6.57
CA GLY A 293 -10.36 -0.40 -6.84
C GLY A 293 -9.97 -0.67 -8.30
N GLY A 294 -9.17 -1.72 -8.51
CA GLY A 294 -8.50 -1.94 -9.80
C GLY A 294 -7.61 -0.74 -10.14
N SER A 295 -7.77 -0.17 -11.34
CA SER A 295 -6.98 0.98 -11.79
C SER A 295 -7.53 2.36 -11.37
N TYR A 296 -8.58 2.41 -10.54
CA TYR A 296 -9.19 3.67 -10.10
C TYR A 296 -8.79 4.02 -8.67
N THR A 297 -8.31 5.25 -8.45
CA THR A 297 -7.93 5.76 -7.12
C THR A 297 -9.11 6.01 -6.19
N GLY A 298 -10.32 6.09 -6.76
CA GLY A 298 -11.52 6.52 -6.05
C GLY A 298 -11.59 8.03 -5.85
N GLN A 299 -12.66 8.48 -5.18
CA GLN A 299 -12.97 9.90 -4.97
C GLN A 299 -12.07 10.53 -3.89
N MET A 300 -11.13 11.34 -4.34
CA MET A 300 -10.22 12.13 -3.49
C MET A 300 -10.73 13.57 -3.35
N LEU A 301 -10.25 14.27 -2.33
CA LEU A 301 -10.56 15.68 -2.09
C LEU A 301 -9.53 16.57 -2.80
N ASN A 302 -9.97 17.76 -3.24
CA ASN A 302 -9.09 18.77 -3.80
C ASN A 302 -9.16 20.05 -2.96
N ASP A 303 -8.01 20.66 -2.72
CA ASP A 303 -7.94 21.98 -2.10
C ASP A 303 -8.04 23.09 -3.14
N ARG A 304 -8.25 24.33 -2.65
CA ARG A 304 -8.33 25.55 -3.47
C ARG A 304 -7.11 25.79 -4.35
N ASP A 305 -5.94 25.31 -3.92
CA ASP A 305 -4.68 25.42 -4.66
C ASP A 305 -4.47 24.26 -5.66
N GLY A 306 -5.45 23.36 -5.78
CA GLY A 306 -5.44 22.19 -6.65
C GLY A 306 -4.75 20.96 -6.05
N ALA A 307 -4.24 21.03 -4.81
CA ALA A 307 -3.63 19.87 -4.18
C ALA A 307 -4.66 18.77 -3.85
N THR A 308 -4.29 17.52 -4.09
CA THR A 308 -5.16 16.37 -3.86
C THR A 308 -4.80 15.68 -2.54
N TYR A 309 -5.82 15.36 -1.74
CA TYR A 309 -5.67 14.73 -0.43
C TYR A 309 -6.92 13.92 -0.08
N ASN A 310 -6.86 13.10 0.96
CA ASN A 310 -8.05 12.43 1.49
C ASN A 310 -8.18 12.50 3.01
N MET A 311 -7.17 13.06 3.70
CA MET A 311 -7.21 13.24 5.14
C MET A 311 -6.40 14.44 5.63
N MET A 312 -6.84 14.98 6.77
CA MET A 312 -6.21 16.07 7.50
C MET A 312 -5.36 15.52 8.65
N GLY A 313 -4.13 16.03 8.77
CA GLY A 313 -3.27 15.84 9.93
C GLY A 313 -3.31 17.02 10.91
N ILE A 314 -2.29 17.15 11.76
CA ILE A 314 -2.17 18.25 12.74
C ILE A 314 -2.03 19.60 12.02
N ARG A 315 -1.19 19.65 10.97
CA ARG A 315 -0.81 20.89 10.25
C ARG A 315 -0.85 20.78 8.74
N ARG A 316 -1.05 19.57 8.23
CA ARG A 316 -0.84 19.20 6.84
C ARG A 316 -1.99 18.37 6.35
N ARG A 317 -2.11 18.28 5.04
CA ARG A 317 -3.01 17.34 4.37
C ARG A 317 -2.18 16.19 3.84
N PHE A 318 -2.79 15.03 3.77
CA PHE A 318 -2.15 13.81 3.32
C PHE A 318 -3.08 13.05 2.39
N LEU A 319 -2.47 12.35 1.44
CA LEU A 319 -3.14 11.36 0.61
C LEU A 319 -2.56 10.00 0.98
N VAL A 320 -3.39 9.14 1.54
CA VAL A 320 -2.96 7.84 2.05
C VAL A 320 -3.95 6.79 1.61
N GLN A 321 -3.46 5.65 1.14
CA GLN A 321 -4.33 4.54 0.78
C GLN A 321 -5.21 4.10 1.96
N TRP A 322 -6.36 3.51 1.65
CA TRP A 322 -7.22 2.91 2.65
C TRP A 322 -6.61 1.62 3.19
N VAL A 323 -7.22 1.07 4.23
CA VAL A 323 -6.82 -0.20 4.84
C VAL A 323 -8.02 -1.12 4.95
N TRP A 324 -7.78 -2.42 4.91
CA TRP A 324 -8.82 -3.43 4.94
C TRP A 324 -9.58 -3.37 6.27
N ASN A 325 -10.90 -3.31 6.20
CA ASN A 325 -11.76 -3.44 7.36
C ASN A 325 -12.32 -4.85 7.41
N ASP A 326 -11.79 -5.69 8.32
CA ASP A 326 -12.19 -7.10 8.43
C ASP A 326 -13.68 -7.27 8.74
N MET A 327 -14.26 -6.40 9.57
CA MET A 327 -15.69 -6.46 9.93
C MET A 327 -16.60 -6.18 8.74
N LEU A 328 -16.16 -5.33 7.81
CA LEU A 328 -16.95 -4.91 6.66
C LEU A 328 -16.60 -5.68 5.38
N SER A 329 -15.42 -6.32 5.37
CA SER A 329 -14.82 -7.03 4.23
C SER A 329 -14.65 -6.16 2.97
N TYR A 330 -14.20 -4.91 3.15
CA TYR A 330 -13.75 -4.03 2.07
C TYR A 330 -12.77 -2.96 2.60
N CYS A 331 -12.05 -2.30 1.69
CA CYS A 331 -11.12 -1.23 2.03
C CYS A 331 -11.87 0.00 2.56
N THR A 332 -11.47 0.54 3.70
CA THR A 332 -12.17 1.66 4.32
C THR A 332 -11.21 2.78 4.69
N GLY A 333 -11.61 4.03 4.44
CA GLY A 333 -10.91 5.21 4.92
C GLY A 333 -11.86 6.33 5.34
N PRO A 334 -11.35 7.37 6.01
CA PRO A 334 -12.17 8.36 6.71
C PRO A 334 -12.97 9.29 5.77
N ASN A 335 -12.64 9.31 4.48
CA ASN A 335 -13.34 10.05 3.44
C ASN A 335 -14.38 9.22 2.68
N ALA A 336 -14.70 8.01 3.14
CA ALA A 336 -15.74 7.19 2.54
C ALA A 336 -17.11 7.88 2.65
N LEU A 337 -17.89 7.84 1.57
CA LEU A 337 -19.19 8.52 1.47
C LEU A 337 -20.35 7.72 2.08
N ASP A 338 -20.12 6.46 2.39
CA ASP A 338 -21.11 5.48 2.83
C ASP A 338 -20.96 5.05 4.29
N GLN A 339 -20.23 5.85 5.09
CA GLN A 339 -20.00 5.61 6.52
C GLN A 339 -21.13 6.07 7.44
#